data_AF-A0A6L7ER32-F1
#
_entry.id   AF-A0A6L7ER32-F1
#
_cell.length_a   1.000
_cell.length_b   1.000
_cell.length_c   1.000
_cell.angle_alpha   90.00
_cell.angle_beta   90.00
_cell.angle_gamma   90.00
#
_symmetry.space_group_name_H-M   'P 1'
#
loop_
_entity.id
_entity.type
_entity.pdbx_description
1 polymer ?
#
loop_
_entity_poly.entity_id
_entity_poly.type
_entity_poly.pdbx_seq_one_letter_code
_entity_poly.pdbx_strand_id
1 'polypeptide(L)'
;MVDRYPRRSPDPGHDGRVGRDVRRLSDDETEQLRAQPLTYTPVGEDLTGPPPGYGWLEKSRVLRRRDLDGAARDLFAWQVQARSGLQVAASEVPLREDTVVVLRLGPGPLSLRIPCRVVRVVDEPGEAGFVYGTLPGHPEQGEESFWLRQGDDGAITLTITAFSRPGTLLTRLGGPAATAFQSFMTTRYLGALDR
;
A
#
# COMPACT_ATOMS: atom_id res chain seq x y z
N MET A 1 13.33 1.50 -39.54
CA MET A 1 13.21 0.28 -38.73
C MET A 1 11.87 0.37 -38.04
N VAL A 2 10.93 -0.47 -38.48
CA VAL A 2 9.48 -0.28 -38.37
C VAL A 2 8.94 -0.77 -37.02
N ASP A 3 8.12 0.10 -36.44
CA ASP A 3 7.05 -0.10 -35.47
C ASP A 3 6.44 -1.52 -35.47
N ARG A 4 6.41 -2.17 -34.30
CA ARG A 4 5.66 -3.42 -34.11
C ARG A 4 5.36 -3.73 -32.65
N TYR A 5 4.50 -2.95 -32.01
CA TYR A 5 3.73 -3.44 -30.85
C TYR A 5 2.26 -3.01 -30.98
N PRO A 6 1.31 -3.96 -31.08
CA PRO A 6 -0.09 -3.60 -31.12
C PRO A 6 -0.52 -3.05 -29.76
N ARG A 7 -1.00 -1.80 -29.75
CA ARG A 7 -1.82 -1.27 -28.67
C ARG A 7 -3.05 -2.17 -28.55
N ARG A 8 -3.17 -2.90 -27.44
CA ARG A 8 -4.40 -3.65 -27.16
C ARG A 8 -5.47 -2.63 -26.78
N SER A 9 -6.47 -2.49 -27.64
CA SER A 9 -7.66 -1.68 -27.34
C SER A 9 -8.35 -2.23 -26.08
N PRO A 10 -8.92 -1.37 -25.23
CA PRO A 10 -9.69 -1.80 -24.07
C PRO A 10 -10.97 -2.48 -24.55
N ASP A 11 -11.19 -3.71 -24.08
CA ASP A 11 -12.44 -4.44 -24.25
C ASP A 11 -13.52 -3.79 -23.35
N PRO A 12 -14.64 -3.28 -23.90
CA PRO A 12 -15.68 -2.63 -23.13
C PRO A 12 -16.66 -3.70 -22.63
N GLY A 13 -16.37 -4.34 -21.50
CA GLY A 13 -17.24 -5.42 -21.06
C GLY A 13 -16.89 -6.12 -19.76
N HIS A 14 -16.70 -5.38 -18.67
CA HIS A 14 -16.91 -5.96 -17.35
C HIS A 14 -17.42 -4.89 -16.38
N ASP A 15 -18.72 -4.94 -16.08
CA ASP A 15 -19.34 -4.32 -14.90
C ASP A 15 -18.85 -5.06 -13.65
N GLY A 16 -17.55 -4.97 -13.38
CA GLY A 16 -16.92 -5.42 -12.16
C GLY A 16 -17.00 -4.28 -11.18
N ARG A 17 -18.00 -4.31 -10.29
CA ARG A 17 -18.12 -3.33 -9.21
C ARG A 17 -16.88 -3.38 -8.31
N VAL A 18 -15.90 -2.53 -8.62
CA VAL A 18 -14.78 -2.18 -7.76
C VAL A 18 -15.38 -1.59 -6.48
N GLY A 19 -14.93 -2.05 -5.31
CA GLY A 19 -15.51 -1.67 -4.01
C GLY A 19 -15.71 -0.16 -3.89
N ARG A 20 -16.88 0.24 -3.38
CA ARG A 20 -17.39 1.63 -3.21
C ARG A 20 -16.50 2.57 -2.37
N ASP A 21 -15.32 2.14 -1.94
CA ASP A 21 -14.65 2.62 -0.73
C ASP A 21 -13.32 3.37 -0.97
N VAL A 22 -12.91 3.59 -2.23
CA VAL A 22 -11.75 4.41 -2.59
C VAL A 22 -12.19 5.72 -3.23
N ARG A 23 -11.91 6.84 -2.57
CA ARG A 23 -12.18 8.18 -3.06
C ARG A 23 -11.03 8.67 -3.96
N ARG A 24 -11.32 9.51 -4.95
CA ARG A 24 -10.29 10.25 -5.70
C ARG A 24 -9.82 11.49 -4.92
N LEU A 25 -8.51 11.71 -4.82
CA LEU A 25 -7.93 12.98 -4.35
C LEU A 25 -8.24 14.11 -5.34
N SER A 26 -8.31 15.36 -4.88
CA SER A 26 -8.35 16.49 -5.81
C SER A 26 -7.02 16.63 -6.54
N ASP A 27 -7.03 17.31 -7.68
CA ASP A 27 -5.80 17.56 -8.45
C ASP A 27 -4.81 18.40 -7.62
N ASP A 28 -5.29 19.44 -6.92
CA ASP A 28 -4.47 20.26 -6.02
C ASP A 28 -3.82 19.44 -4.89
N GLU A 29 -4.57 18.56 -4.21
CA GLU A 29 -4.03 17.73 -3.12
C GLU A 29 -3.04 16.69 -3.68
N THR A 30 -3.31 16.17 -4.87
CA THR A 30 -2.43 15.25 -5.58
C THR A 30 -1.09 15.91 -5.91
N GLU A 31 -1.12 17.12 -6.48
CA GLU A 31 0.10 17.87 -6.83
C GLU A 31 0.90 18.23 -5.58
N GLN A 32 0.23 18.72 -4.54
CA GLN A 32 0.87 19.05 -3.26
C GLN A 32 1.58 17.86 -2.63
N LEU A 33 0.93 16.67 -2.60
CA LEU A 33 1.52 15.47 -2.03
C LEU A 33 2.68 14.93 -2.86
N ARG A 34 2.58 14.96 -4.20
CA ARG A 34 3.66 14.52 -5.09
C ARG A 34 4.91 15.39 -4.95
N ALA A 35 4.73 16.69 -4.71
CA ALA A 35 5.82 17.62 -4.51
C ALA A 35 6.57 17.43 -3.17
N GLN A 36 6.00 16.69 -2.20
CA GLN A 36 6.66 16.46 -0.93
C GLN A 36 7.82 15.45 -1.06
N PRO A 37 8.93 15.65 -0.32
CA PRO A 37 9.94 14.61 -0.18
C PRO A 37 9.39 13.45 0.66
N LEU A 38 9.96 12.25 0.47
CA LEU A 38 9.76 11.16 1.43
C LEU A 38 10.38 11.54 2.78
N THR A 39 9.86 10.99 3.87
CA THR A 39 10.29 11.37 5.23
C THR A 39 11.38 10.48 5.81
N TYR A 40 11.94 9.57 5.01
CA TYR A 40 12.93 8.57 5.41
C TYR A 40 13.95 8.31 4.29
N THR A 41 15.06 7.70 4.69
CA THR A 41 16.14 7.20 3.82
C THR A 41 16.74 5.95 4.46
N PRO A 42 17.15 4.93 3.67
CA PRO A 42 17.04 4.81 2.20
C PRO A 42 15.62 4.45 1.72
N VAL A 43 15.38 4.55 0.41
CA VAL A 43 14.08 4.33 -0.25
C VAL A 43 14.19 3.14 -1.20
N GLY A 44 13.24 2.20 -1.15
CA GLY A 44 13.08 1.16 -2.17
C GLY A 44 14.24 0.18 -2.32
N GLU A 45 15.13 0.06 -1.32
CA GLU A 45 16.12 -1.02 -1.30
C GLU A 45 15.40 -2.34 -1.00
N ASP A 46 15.83 -3.44 -1.65
CA ASP A 46 15.44 -4.81 -1.27
C ASP A 46 16.04 -5.10 0.11
N LEU A 47 15.45 -4.50 1.14
CA LEU A 47 16.00 -4.47 2.48
C LEU A 47 15.93 -5.87 3.08
N THR A 48 17.10 -6.43 3.35
CA THR A 48 17.29 -7.69 4.10
C THR A 48 17.14 -7.47 5.63
N GLY A 49 16.70 -6.28 6.04
CA GLY A 49 16.44 -5.87 7.42
C GLY A 49 16.26 -4.34 7.53
N PRO A 50 15.82 -3.81 8.69
CA PRO A 50 15.57 -2.38 8.85
C PRO A 50 16.87 -1.56 8.81
N PRO A 51 16.86 -0.33 8.27
CA PRO A 51 17.96 0.61 8.45
C PRO A 51 18.18 0.90 9.95
N PRO A 52 19.40 1.28 10.38
CA PRO A 52 19.66 1.60 11.79
C PRO A 52 18.70 2.66 12.35
N GLY A 53 18.07 2.35 13.49
CA GLY A 53 17.13 3.25 14.17
C GLY A 53 15.66 3.11 13.74
N TYR A 54 15.34 2.14 12.89
CA TYR A 54 13.97 1.78 12.53
C TYR A 54 13.55 0.46 13.20
N GLY A 55 12.29 0.35 13.57
CA GLY A 55 11.66 -0.92 13.90
C GLY A 55 11.38 -1.73 12.63
N TRP A 56 11.28 -3.04 12.77
CA TRP A 56 10.99 -3.97 11.67
C TRP A 56 9.72 -4.76 11.95
N LEU A 57 8.95 -4.97 10.88
CA LEU A 57 7.80 -5.83 10.86
C LEU A 57 7.84 -6.64 9.56
N GLU A 58 7.67 -7.95 9.68
CA GLU A 58 7.37 -8.81 8.55
C GLU A 58 6.30 -9.79 8.99
N LYS A 59 5.19 -9.87 8.24
CA LYS A 59 4.16 -10.88 8.44
C LYS A 59 3.66 -11.39 7.11
N SER A 60 3.40 -12.68 7.03
CA SER A 60 2.86 -13.32 5.84
C SER A 60 1.65 -14.16 6.15
N ARG A 61 0.84 -14.41 5.12
CA ARG A 61 -0.30 -15.33 5.17
C ARG A 61 -0.54 -15.94 3.80
N VAL A 62 -0.75 -17.26 3.79
CA VAL A 62 -1.27 -17.97 2.62
C VAL A 62 -2.76 -17.63 2.45
N LEU A 63 -3.11 -17.12 1.28
CA LEU A 63 -4.47 -16.78 0.92
C LEU A 63 -5.27 -18.06 0.59
N ARG A 64 -6.58 -18.02 0.85
CA ARG A 64 -7.51 -19.08 0.48
C ARG A 64 -7.77 -19.10 -1.02
N ARG A 65 -7.71 -17.93 -1.66
CA ARG A 65 -7.86 -17.77 -3.11
C ARG A 65 -6.61 -18.24 -3.86
N ARG A 66 -6.78 -18.59 -5.14
CA ARG A 66 -5.72 -19.11 -6.02
C ARG A 66 -5.55 -18.34 -7.32
N ASP A 67 -6.30 -17.25 -7.50
CA ASP A 67 -6.26 -16.36 -8.65
C ASP A 67 -5.32 -15.17 -8.39
N LEU A 68 -4.06 -15.28 -8.81
CA LEU A 68 -3.05 -14.23 -8.59
C LEU A 68 -3.48 -12.91 -9.24
N ASP A 69 -3.94 -12.94 -10.50
CA ASP A 69 -4.39 -11.75 -11.23
C ASP A 69 -5.55 -11.04 -10.53
N GLY A 70 -6.45 -11.79 -9.88
CA GLY A 70 -7.53 -11.20 -9.10
C GLY A 70 -7.04 -10.59 -7.80
N ALA A 71 -6.10 -11.26 -7.12
CA ALA A 71 -5.49 -10.74 -5.90
C ALA A 71 -4.67 -9.48 -6.18
N ALA A 72 -3.93 -9.44 -7.28
CA ALA A 72 -3.17 -8.29 -7.76
C ALA A 72 -4.10 -7.11 -8.10
N ARG A 73 -5.21 -7.36 -8.81
CA ARG A 73 -6.23 -6.32 -9.08
C ARG A 73 -6.80 -5.72 -7.80
N ASP A 74 -7.14 -6.54 -6.81
CA ASP A 74 -7.60 -6.07 -5.50
C ASP A 74 -6.50 -5.27 -4.77
N LEU A 75 -5.26 -5.75 -4.80
CA LEU A 75 -4.11 -5.11 -4.19
C LEU A 75 -3.88 -3.71 -4.78
N PHE A 76 -3.80 -3.60 -6.11
CA PHE A 76 -3.59 -2.34 -6.81
C PHE A 76 -4.78 -1.38 -6.75
N ALA A 77 -5.96 -1.89 -6.41
CA ALA A 77 -7.15 -1.10 -6.14
C ALA A 77 -7.32 -0.72 -4.66
N TRP A 78 -6.24 -0.77 -3.86
CA TRP A 78 -6.22 -0.41 -2.43
C TRP A 78 -7.20 -1.21 -1.56
N GLN A 79 -7.62 -2.39 -2.00
CA GLN A 79 -8.63 -3.18 -1.30
C GLN A 79 -8.10 -3.73 0.02
N VAL A 80 -6.79 -3.96 0.15
CA VAL A 80 -6.17 -4.38 1.41
C VAL A 80 -6.44 -3.35 2.51
N GLN A 81 -6.20 -2.07 2.22
CA GLN A 81 -6.40 -0.95 3.14
C GLN A 81 -7.89 -0.70 3.39
N ALA A 82 -8.69 -0.60 2.32
CA ALA A 82 -10.13 -0.33 2.41
C ALA A 82 -10.87 -1.41 3.21
N ARG A 83 -10.66 -2.69 2.89
CA ARG A 83 -11.29 -3.82 3.61
C ARG A 83 -10.77 -3.96 5.04
N SER A 84 -9.65 -3.34 5.38
CA SER A 84 -9.13 -3.27 6.74
C SER A 84 -9.73 -2.12 7.56
N GLY A 85 -10.69 -1.37 7.00
CA GLY A 85 -11.44 -0.33 7.71
C GLY A 85 -10.80 1.05 7.65
N LEU A 86 -9.82 1.24 6.76
CA LEU A 86 -9.31 2.56 6.45
C LEU A 86 -10.18 3.21 5.37
N GLN A 87 -10.36 4.52 5.48
CA GLN A 87 -10.86 5.30 4.35
C GLN A 87 -9.67 5.58 3.43
N VAL A 88 -9.82 5.30 2.14
CA VAL A 88 -8.74 5.48 1.16
C VAL A 88 -9.10 6.63 0.24
N ALA A 89 -8.19 7.58 0.09
CA ALA A 89 -8.26 8.58 -0.99
C ALA A 89 -6.97 8.53 -1.81
N ALA A 90 -7.05 8.17 -3.09
CA ALA A 90 -5.90 8.02 -3.98
C ALA A 90 -5.98 8.93 -5.20
N SER A 91 -4.83 9.30 -5.75
CA SER A 91 -4.74 10.09 -6.99
C SER A 91 -5.20 9.29 -8.21
N GLU A 92 -4.99 7.98 -8.21
CA GLU A 92 -5.40 7.06 -9.27
C GLU A 92 -5.63 5.63 -8.77
N VAL A 93 -6.39 4.87 -9.56
CA VAL A 93 -6.68 3.44 -9.38
C VAL A 93 -6.73 2.81 -10.78
N PRO A 94 -6.00 1.71 -11.05
CA PRO A 94 -5.04 1.04 -10.18
C PRO A 94 -3.85 1.94 -9.82
N LEU A 95 -3.21 1.67 -8.69
CA LEU A 95 -1.98 2.35 -8.30
C LEU A 95 -0.85 2.07 -9.31
N ARG A 96 0.06 3.02 -9.42
CA ARG A 96 1.32 2.98 -10.19
C ARG A 96 2.39 3.73 -9.39
N GLU A 97 3.63 3.71 -9.88
CA GLU A 97 4.67 4.56 -9.29
C GLU A 97 4.23 6.04 -9.29
N ASP A 98 4.59 6.75 -8.21
CA ASP A 98 4.16 8.11 -7.89
C ASP A 98 2.64 8.30 -7.64
N THR A 99 1.86 7.23 -7.54
CA THR A 99 0.52 7.31 -6.94
C THR A 99 0.65 7.79 -5.50
N VAL A 100 0.04 8.94 -5.20
CA VAL A 100 -0.14 9.43 -3.83
C VAL A 100 -1.48 8.97 -3.27
N VAL A 101 -1.49 8.64 -1.99
CA VAL A 101 -2.66 8.17 -1.23
C VAL A 101 -2.70 8.83 0.14
N VAL A 102 -3.90 9.11 0.63
CA VAL A 102 -4.17 9.50 2.02
C VAL A 102 -5.07 8.43 2.62
N LEU A 103 -4.51 7.66 3.55
CA LEU A 103 -5.27 6.75 4.39
C LEU A 103 -5.80 7.51 5.61
N ARG A 104 -7.00 7.16 6.07
CA ARG A 104 -7.57 7.74 7.29
C ARG A 104 -8.09 6.67 8.24
N LEU A 105 -7.76 6.84 9.51
CA LEU A 105 -8.25 6.03 10.60
C LEU A 105 -9.08 6.88 11.58
N GLY A 106 -10.28 6.41 11.89
CA GLY A 106 -11.18 7.08 12.85
C GLY A 106 -12.21 8.00 12.17
N PRO A 107 -13.18 8.50 12.95
CA PRO A 107 -14.34 9.19 12.41
C PRO A 107 -14.10 10.68 12.14
N GLY A 108 -14.61 11.16 10.99
CA GLY A 108 -14.79 12.57 10.69
C GLY A 108 -13.52 13.42 10.79
N PRO A 109 -13.60 14.67 11.28
CA PRO A 109 -12.45 15.58 11.33
C PRO A 109 -11.36 15.16 12.32
N LEU A 110 -11.67 14.22 13.23
CA LEU A 110 -10.71 13.67 14.20
C LEU A 110 -9.91 12.47 13.63
N SER A 111 -10.14 12.11 12.36
CA SER A 111 -9.43 11.01 11.72
C SER A 111 -7.92 11.29 11.66
N LEU A 112 -7.11 10.29 12.02
CA LEU A 112 -5.67 10.31 11.78
C LEU A 112 -5.42 10.26 10.26
N ARG A 113 -4.70 11.24 9.73
CA ARG A 113 -4.27 11.27 8.31
C ARG A 113 -2.92 10.59 8.16
N ILE A 114 -2.81 9.78 7.12
CA ILE A 114 -1.67 8.90 6.87
C ILE A 114 -1.33 9.04 5.37
N PRO A 115 -0.61 10.11 4.98
CA PRO A 115 -0.23 10.36 3.59
C PRO A 115 0.99 9.52 3.18
N CYS A 116 0.89 8.85 2.03
CA CYS A 116 1.94 8.01 1.47
C CYS A 116 2.09 8.23 -0.05
N ARG A 117 3.23 7.82 -0.60
CA ARG A 117 3.50 7.77 -2.04
C ARG A 117 4.02 6.39 -2.42
N VAL A 118 3.46 5.79 -3.47
CA VAL A 118 3.98 4.56 -4.07
C VAL A 118 5.34 4.84 -4.71
N VAL A 119 6.35 4.08 -4.30
CA VAL A 119 7.75 4.23 -4.76
C VAL A 119 8.20 3.10 -5.66
N ARG A 120 7.49 1.97 -5.66
CA ARG A 120 7.76 0.82 -6.52
C ARG A 120 6.49 0.01 -6.74
N VAL A 121 6.34 -0.54 -7.95
CA VAL A 121 5.30 -1.50 -8.30
C VAL A 121 5.92 -2.67 -9.06
N VAL A 122 5.46 -3.88 -8.79
CA VAL A 122 5.80 -5.09 -9.54
C VAL A 122 4.50 -5.78 -9.93
N ASP A 123 4.38 -6.13 -11.21
CA ASP A 123 3.24 -6.84 -11.79
C ASP A 123 3.77 -7.82 -12.84
N GLU A 124 4.24 -8.98 -12.37
CA GLU A 124 4.94 -9.98 -13.16
C GLU A 124 4.25 -11.36 -13.05
N PRO A 125 4.49 -12.28 -14.00
CA PRO A 125 3.99 -13.64 -13.88
C PRO A 125 4.51 -14.30 -12.58
N GLY A 126 3.58 -14.67 -11.70
CA GLY A 126 3.89 -15.35 -10.43
C GLY A 126 4.13 -14.42 -9.24
N GLU A 127 4.23 -13.10 -9.43
CA GLU A 127 4.30 -12.14 -8.34
C GLU A 127 3.73 -10.76 -8.66
N ALA A 128 3.11 -10.13 -7.66
CA ALA A 128 2.59 -8.79 -7.79
C ALA A 128 2.72 -8.06 -6.45
N GLY A 129 3.11 -6.79 -6.47
CA GLY A 129 3.31 -6.06 -5.24
C GLY A 129 3.55 -4.59 -5.44
N PHE A 130 3.53 -3.85 -4.35
CA PHE A 130 3.93 -2.46 -4.36
C PHE A 130 4.55 -2.08 -3.03
N VAL A 131 5.23 -0.95 -3.06
CA VAL A 131 5.88 -0.33 -1.92
C VAL A 131 5.42 1.12 -1.85
N TYR A 132 5.03 1.60 -0.67
CA TYR A 132 4.89 3.03 -0.45
C TYR A 132 5.77 3.54 0.67
N GLY A 133 6.16 4.80 0.52
CA GLY A 133 6.86 5.58 1.51
C GLY A 133 5.96 6.62 2.17
N THR A 134 6.27 6.93 3.42
CA THR A 134 5.58 7.94 4.23
C THR A 134 5.93 9.38 3.81
N LEU A 135 4.91 10.24 3.71
CA LEU A 135 5.03 11.68 3.40
C LEU A 135 4.84 12.58 4.65
N PRO A 136 5.20 13.87 4.60
CA PRO A 136 4.95 14.81 5.69
C PRO A 136 3.50 14.81 6.15
N GLY A 137 3.30 14.79 7.47
CA GLY A 137 1.98 14.62 8.11
C GLY A 137 1.66 13.18 8.50
N HIS A 138 2.44 12.20 8.04
CA HIS A 138 2.36 10.83 8.52
C HIS A 138 2.88 10.72 9.96
N PRO A 139 2.22 9.95 10.85
CA PRO A 139 2.64 9.81 12.26
C PRO A 139 3.99 9.07 12.41
N GLU A 140 4.36 8.28 11.41
CA GLU A 140 5.61 7.52 11.34
C GLU A 140 6.44 7.94 10.11
N GLN A 141 7.73 7.62 10.14
CA GLN A 141 8.65 7.75 9.02
C GLN A 141 9.17 6.37 8.66
N GLY A 142 9.10 6.00 7.39
CA GLY A 142 9.43 4.66 6.90
C GLY A 142 8.67 4.24 5.66
N GLU A 143 8.70 2.94 5.39
CA GLU A 143 8.18 2.29 4.18
C GLU A 143 7.37 1.04 4.55
N GLU A 144 6.38 0.71 3.73
CA GLU A 144 5.62 -0.54 3.83
C GLU A 144 5.42 -1.14 2.44
N SER A 145 5.66 -2.43 2.33
CA SER A 145 5.49 -3.24 1.13
C SER A 145 4.37 -4.25 1.29
N PHE A 146 3.70 -4.55 0.18
CA PHE A 146 2.67 -5.57 0.07
C PHE A 146 3.01 -6.44 -1.13
N TRP A 147 3.33 -7.71 -0.90
CA TRP A 147 3.82 -8.62 -1.93
C TRP A 147 2.98 -9.88 -2.01
N LEU A 148 2.47 -10.20 -3.19
CA LEU A 148 1.82 -11.45 -3.52
C LEU A 148 2.82 -12.30 -4.28
N ARG A 149 3.02 -13.55 -3.84
CA ARG A 149 3.83 -14.53 -4.55
C ARG A 149 3.04 -15.82 -4.72
N GLN A 150 3.00 -16.34 -5.94
CA GLN A 150 2.43 -17.64 -6.24
C GLN A 150 3.55 -18.71 -6.20
N GLY A 151 3.35 -19.75 -5.40
CA GLY A 151 4.22 -20.92 -5.38
C GLY A 151 3.90 -21.91 -6.51
N ASP A 152 4.79 -22.88 -6.72
CA ASP A 152 4.63 -23.92 -7.75
C ASP A 152 3.38 -24.80 -7.53
N ASP A 153 2.90 -24.88 -6.29
CA ASP A 153 1.66 -25.56 -5.90
C ASP A 153 0.39 -24.70 -6.12
N GLY A 154 0.55 -23.53 -6.73
CA GLY A 154 -0.48 -22.54 -6.98
C GLY A 154 -0.99 -21.83 -5.73
N ALA A 155 -0.35 -22.01 -4.57
CA ALA A 155 -0.69 -21.25 -3.36
C ALA A 155 -0.21 -19.81 -3.50
N ILE A 156 -1.02 -18.85 -3.05
CA ILE A 156 -0.65 -17.43 -3.06
C ILE A 156 -0.34 -16.99 -1.64
N THR A 157 0.83 -16.41 -1.42
CA THR A 157 1.23 -15.84 -0.14
C THR A 157 1.23 -14.32 -0.25
N LEU A 158 0.51 -13.65 0.65
CA LEU A 158 0.66 -12.21 0.89
C LEU A 158 1.70 -12.01 1.99
N THR A 159 2.76 -11.27 1.69
CA THR A 159 3.77 -10.81 2.64
C THR A 159 3.67 -9.31 2.78
N ILE A 160 3.63 -8.82 4.01
CA ILE A 160 3.65 -7.41 4.35
C ILE A 160 4.91 -7.17 5.17
N THR A 161 5.74 -6.26 4.67
CA THR A 161 7.00 -5.89 5.31
C THR A 161 7.01 -4.39 5.52
N ALA A 162 7.41 -3.94 6.70
CA ALA A 162 7.50 -2.52 7.01
C ALA A 162 8.72 -2.24 7.88
N PHE A 163 9.32 -1.08 7.65
CA PHE A 163 10.22 -0.48 8.62
C PHE A 163 9.76 0.93 8.93
N SER A 164 9.77 1.30 10.21
CA SER A 164 9.35 2.65 10.60
C SER A 164 9.97 3.13 11.91
N ARG A 165 9.90 4.44 12.11
CA ARG A 165 10.18 5.11 13.39
C ARG A 165 9.15 6.22 13.63
N PRO A 166 8.93 6.66 14.88
CA PRO A 166 8.01 7.76 15.16
C PRO A 166 8.41 9.06 14.44
N GLY A 167 7.44 9.75 13.83
CA GLY A 167 7.70 10.90 12.97
C GLY A 167 7.87 12.25 13.67
N THR A 168 7.41 12.38 14.93
CA THR A 168 7.48 13.61 15.74
C THR A 168 7.71 13.33 17.24
N LEU A 169 8.10 14.36 18.01
CA LEU A 169 8.16 14.30 19.48
C LEU A 169 6.78 14.02 20.14
N LEU A 170 5.69 14.51 19.54
CA LEU A 170 4.32 14.21 19.96
C LEU A 170 3.97 12.73 19.77
N THR A 171 4.38 12.12 18.64
CA THR A 171 4.23 10.67 18.44
C THR A 171 5.17 9.85 19.33
N ARG A 172 6.30 10.42 19.78
CA ARG A 172 7.17 9.79 20.79
C ARG A 172 6.52 9.78 22.19
N LEU A 173 5.73 10.81 22.53
CA LEU A 173 4.94 10.84 23.77
C LEU A 173 3.71 9.91 23.72
N GLY A 174 3.32 9.46 22.52
CA GLY A 174 2.28 8.45 22.28
C GLY A 174 2.68 7.00 22.60
N GLY A 175 3.91 6.74 23.06
CA GLY A 175 4.30 5.47 23.69
C GLY A 175 3.97 4.18 22.88
N PRO A 176 3.77 3.03 23.54
CA PRO A 176 3.52 1.71 22.92
C PRO A 176 2.29 1.61 21.99
N ALA A 177 1.49 2.68 21.87
CA ALA A 177 0.32 2.72 21.00
C ALA A 177 0.68 2.71 19.51
N ALA A 178 1.85 3.23 19.10
CA ALA A 178 2.33 3.19 17.71
C ALA A 178 2.63 1.74 17.26
N THR A 179 3.35 0.97 18.09
CA THR A 179 3.66 -0.44 17.82
C THR A 179 2.41 -1.34 17.85
N ALA A 180 1.45 -1.03 18.74
CA ALA A 180 0.16 -1.72 18.78
C ALA A 180 -0.70 -1.44 17.54
N PHE A 181 -0.66 -0.20 17.01
CA PHE A 181 -1.38 0.19 15.81
C PHE A 181 -0.89 -0.56 14.56
N GLN A 182 0.43 -0.65 14.36
CA GLN A 182 1.01 -1.42 13.26
C GLN A 182 0.64 -2.91 13.36
N SER A 183 0.80 -3.52 14.55
CA SER A 183 0.47 -4.93 14.73
C SER A 183 -1.02 -5.23 14.52
N PHE A 184 -1.90 -4.33 14.97
CA PHE A 184 -3.35 -4.43 14.79
C PHE A 184 -3.77 -4.29 13.32
N MET A 185 -3.23 -3.29 12.60
CA MET A 185 -3.55 -3.08 11.18
C MET A 185 -3.02 -4.20 10.30
N THR A 186 -1.81 -4.70 10.56
CA THR A 186 -1.22 -5.80 9.78
C THR A 186 -2.06 -7.07 9.87
N THR A 187 -2.61 -7.37 11.06
CA THR A 187 -3.47 -8.54 11.24
C THR A 187 -4.76 -8.43 10.42
N ARG A 188 -5.27 -7.20 10.26
CA ARG A 188 -6.45 -6.92 9.41
C ARG A 188 -6.10 -6.99 7.93
N TYR A 189 -4.94 -6.46 7.52
CA TYR A 189 -4.45 -6.53 6.15
C TYR A 189 -4.30 -7.97 5.66
N LEU A 190 -3.72 -8.86 6.48
CA LEU A 190 -3.54 -10.27 6.10
C LEU A 190 -4.86 -10.99 5.81
N GLY A 191 -5.99 -10.54 6.40
CA GLY A 191 -7.31 -11.10 6.13
C GLY A 191 -8.10 -10.42 5.01
N ALA A 192 -7.57 -9.37 4.39
CA ALA A 192 -8.35 -8.49 3.52
C ALA A 192 -8.61 -9.06 2.11
N LEU A 193 -7.71 -9.89 1.60
CA LEU A 193 -7.80 -10.47 0.25
C LEU A 193 -8.57 -11.80 0.20
N ASP A 194 -8.95 -12.34 1.35
CA ASP A 194 -9.70 -13.61 1.51
C ASP A 194 -11.22 -13.40 1.71
N ARG A 195 -11.73 -12.19 1.45
CA ARG A 195 -13.15 -11.84 1.62
C ARG A 195 -13.92 -11.88 0.32
#